data_AF-A0AAD4SCW5-F1
#
_entry.id   AF-A0AAD4SCW5-F1
#
_cell.length_a   1.000
_cell.length_b   1.000
_cell.length_c   1.000
_cell.angle_alpha   90.00
_cell.angle_beta   90.00
_cell.angle_gamma   90.00
#
_symmetry.space_group_name_H-M   'P 1'
#
loop_
_entity.id
_entity.type
_entity.pdbx_description
1 polymer ?
#
loop_
_entity_poly.entity_id
_entity_poly.type
_entity_poly.pdbx_seq_one_letter_code
_entity_poly.pdbx_strand_id
1 'polypeptide(L)'
;VFNSFFFHIRPTIPVIELLDRVADRLAKENAWDRYVISEEIFNPSHPGYKGLLDKRVMDYYNFMNNKILFKTVMEDDKLRKLKPVIVHVNYHPDKLPRIKAVIDFYVNNNQDVLQAFTDGS
;
A
#
# COMPACT_ATOMS: atom_id res chain seq x y z
N VAL A 1 11.48 -0.21 -2.19
CA VAL A 1 10.64 -1.29 -1.61
C VAL A 1 9.18 -0.93 -1.84
N PHE A 2 8.36 -1.85 -2.37
CA PHE A 2 6.92 -1.61 -2.53
C PHE A 2 6.19 -1.70 -1.20
N ASN A 3 5.08 -0.98 -1.02
CA ASN A 3 4.22 -1.21 0.15
C ASN A 3 3.37 -2.46 -0.09
N SER A 4 3.69 -3.55 0.62
CA SER A 4 3.01 -4.85 0.51
C SER A 4 1.64 -4.92 1.20
N PHE A 5 1.13 -3.86 1.83
CA PHE A 5 -0.16 -3.93 2.53
C PHE A 5 -1.36 -4.13 1.60
N PHE A 6 -1.28 -3.60 0.38
CA PHE A 6 -2.30 -3.78 -0.65
C PHE A 6 -1.62 -3.92 -1.99
N PHE A 7 -1.87 -5.05 -2.64
CA PHE A 7 -1.43 -5.32 -3.99
C PHE A 7 -2.41 -6.28 -4.65
N HIS A 8 -2.38 -6.33 -5.97
CA HIS A 8 -3.11 -7.30 -6.76
C HIS A 8 -2.11 -8.28 -7.37
N ILE A 9 -2.42 -9.57 -7.29
CA ILE A 9 -1.66 -10.64 -7.93
C ILE A 9 -2.60 -11.45 -8.82
N ARG A 10 -2.17 -11.70 -10.06
CA ARG A 10 -2.84 -12.65 -10.96
C ARG A 10 -2.24 -14.04 -10.75
N PRO A 11 -3.05 -15.09 -10.47
CA PRO A 11 -2.53 -16.43 -10.23
C PRO A 11 -2.03 -17.05 -11.55
N THR A 12 -0.73 -16.91 -11.81
CA THR A 12 -0.03 -17.49 -12.97
C THR A 12 1.09 -18.38 -12.47
N ILE A 13 1.62 -19.28 -13.32
CA ILE A 13 2.72 -20.18 -12.93
C ILE A 13 3.92 -19.39 -12.35
N PRO A 14 4.41 -18.29 -12.98
CA PRO A 14 5.52 -17.52 -12.41
C PRO A 14 5.19 -16.83 -11.08
N VAL A 15 3.92 -16.50 -10.85
CA VAL A 15 3.48 -15.94 -9.56
C VAL A 15 3.49 -16.99 -8.46
N ILE A 16 3.08 -18.22 -8.78
CA ILE A 16 3.12 -19.32 -7.80
C ILE A 16 4.59 -19.56 -7.40
N GLU A 17 5.49 -19.60 -8.38
CA GLU A 17 6.93 -19.72 -8.11
C GLU A 17 7.48 -18.56 -7.27
N LEU A 18 7.05 -17.31 -7.55
CA LEU A 18 7.40 -16.17 -6.69
C LEU A 18 6.93 -16.41 -5.24
N LEU A 19 5.68 -16.81 -5.06
CA LEU A 19 5.08 -16.98 -3.73
C LEU A 19 5.74 -18.15 -2.97
N ASP A 20 6.13 -19.22 -3.65
CA ASP A 20 6.88 -20.33 -3.05
C ASP A 20 8.24 -19.85 -2.52
N ARG A 21 8.96 -19.01 -3.29
CA ARG A 21 10.24 -18.41 -2.84
C ARG A 21 10.05 -17.48 -1.66
N VAL A 22 9.04 -16.61 -1.71
CA VAL A 22 8.71 -15.69 -0.61
C VAL A 22 8.37 -16.48 0.66
N ALA A 23 7.56 -17.53 0.55
CA ALA A 23 7.17 -18.36 1.68
C ALA A 23 8.38 -19.11 2.29
N ASP A 24 9.25 -19.68 1.45
CA ASP A 24 10.46 -20.35 1.91
C ASP A 24 11.40 -19.41 2.69
N ARG A 25 11.60 -18.18 2.18
CA ARG A 25 12.41 -17.17 2.86
C ARG A 25 11.80 -16.71 4.17
N LEU A 26 10.51 -16.37 4.18
CA LEU A 26 9.83 -15.95 5.41
C LEU A 26 9.77 -17.05 6.48
N ALA A 27 9.85 -18.32 6.08
CA ALA A 27 9.93 -19.44 7.03
C ALA A 27 11.32 -19.60 7.68
N LYS A 28 12.39 -19.13 7.02
CA LYS A 28 13.79 -19.32 7.45
C LYS A 28 14.45 -18.07 8.01
N GLU A 29 14.03 -16.90 7.53
CA GLU A 29 14.63 -15.61 7.82
C GLU A 29 13.77 -14.80 8.79
N ASN A 30 14.40 -14.05 9.70
CA ASN A 30 13.72 -13.01 10.47
C ASN A 30 13.60 -11.73 9.62
N ALA A 31 12.76 -11.77 8.59
CA ALA A 31 12.59 -10.70 7.62
C ALA A 31 11.11 -10.26 7.54
N TRP A 32 10.88 -9.01 7.13
CA TRP A 32 9.52 -8.55 6.85
C TRP A 32 9.11 -8.93 5.43
N ASP A 33 7.88 -9.41 5.30
CA ASP A 33 7.19 -9.71 4.03
C ASP A 33 7.42 -8.65 2.95
N ARG A 34 7.34 -7.37 3.32
CA ARG A 34 7.52 -6.25 2.41
C ARG A 34 8.88 -6.26 1.71
N TYR A 35 9.94 -6.55 2.47
CA TYR A 35 11.30 -6.60 1.95
C TYR A 35 11.48 -7.84 1.09
N VAL A 36 11.10 -9.02 1.61
CA VAL A 36 11.22 -10.29 0.89
C VAL A 36 10.47 -10.26 -0.44
N ILE A 37 9.21 -9.83 -0.45
CA ILE A 37 8.42 -9.71 -1.69
C ILE A 37 9.07 -8.74 -2.67
N SER A 38 9.55 -7.58 -2.19
CA SER A 38 10.22 -6.62 -3.07
C SER A 38 11.49 -7.23 -3.66
N GLU A 39 12.33 -7.84 -2.83
CA GLU A 39 13.55 -8.50 -3.27
C GLU A 39 13.24 -9.59 -4.29
N GLU A 40 12.34 -10.54 -4.01
CA GLU A 40 12.02 -11.61 -4.97
C GLU A 40 11.44 -11.09 -6.30
N ILE A 41 10.80 -9.92 -6.30
CA ILE A 41 10.32 -9.24 -7.52
C ILE A 41 11.46 -8.53 -8.29
N PHE A 42 12.48 -8.00 -7.60
CA PHE A 42 13.56 -7.19 -8.19
C PHE A 42 14.85 -7.98 -8.46
N ASN A 43 15.17 -8.94 -7.63
CA ASN A 43 16.36 -9.79 -7.72
C ASN A 43 16.44 -10.61 -9.01
N PRO A 44 15.33 -10.96 -9.72
CA PRO A 44 15.48 -11.66 -10.98
C PRO A 44 15.92 -10.78 -12.17
N SER A 45 16.30 -9.51 -11.94
CA SER A 45 16.71 -8.55 -12.98
C SER A 45 18.20 -8.21 -12.89
N HIS A 46 19.07 -9.20 -13.11
CA HIS A 46 20.52 -9.01 -13.30
C HIS A 46 20.93 -9.54 -14.68
N PRO A 47 22.10 -9.16 -15.23
CA PRO A 47 22.56 -9.66 -16.52
C PRO A 47 22.48 -11.20 -16.57
N GLY A 48 21.81 -11.74 -17.59
CA GLY A 48 21.62 -13.18 -17.79
C GLY A 48 20.35 -13.79 -17.17
N TYR A 49 19.54 -13.01 -16.43
CA TYR A 49 18.31 -13.53 -15.82
C TYR A 49 17.11 -12.66 -16.17
N LYS A 50 16.02 -13.30 -16.60
CA LYS A 50 14.78 -12.64 -16.97
C LYS A 50 13.86 -12.65 -15.75
N GLY A 51 13.36 -11.47 -15.38
CA GLY A 51 12.37 -11.30 -14.32
C GLY A 51 11.20 -12.28 -14.44
N LEU A 52 10.78 -12.88 -13.32
CA LEU A 52 9.65 -13.82 -13.28
C LEU A 52 8.32 -13.14 -13.68
N LEU A 53 8.20 -11.83 -13.46
CA LEU A 53 6.92 -11.13 -13.48
C LEU A 53 7.03 -9.72 -14.08
N ASP A 54 5.98 -9.36 -14.81
CA ASP A 54 5.67 -7.97 -15.10
C ASP A 54 5.00 -7.33 -13.87
N LYS A 55 5.34 -6.06 -13.62
CA LYS A 55 4.85 -5.28 -12.48
C LYS A 55 4.35 -3.92 -12.93
N ARG A 56 3.30 -3.43 -12.28
CA ARG A 56 2.78 -2.08 -12.47
C ARG A 56 2.51 -1.43 -11.12
N VAL A 57 2.87 -0.16 -11.00
CA VAL A 57 2.52 0.67 -9.85
C VAL A 57 1.15 1.29 -10.08
N MET A 58 0.24 1.10 -9.11
CA MET A 58 -1.09 1.73 -9.15
C MET A 58 -0.98 3.22 -8.79
N ASP A 59 -1.89 4.02 -9.33
CA ASP A 59 -1.99 5.45 -9.01
C ASP A 59 -2.25 5.63 -7.51
N TYR A 60 -1.40 6.41 -6.86
CA TYR A 60 -1.40 6.53 -5.40
C TYR A 60 -2.48 7.49 -4.87
N TYR A 61 -3.15 8.26 -5.72
CA TYR A 61 -4.35 9.03 -5.37
C TYR A 61 -5.62 8.17 -5.44
N ASN A 62 -5.68 7.23 -6.39
CA ASN A 62 -6.77 6.26 -6.49
C ASN A 62 -6.63 5.12 -5.47
N PHE A 63 -5.40 4.68 -5.20
CA PHE A 63 -5.09 3.60 -4.26
C PHE A 63 -4.14 4.15 -3.20
N MET A 64 -4.70 4.84 -2.20
CA MET A 64 -3.93 5.50 -1.13
C MET A 64 -3.33 4.48 -0.15
N ASN A 65 -2.48 3.58 -0.65
CA ASN A 65 -1.74 2.56 0.10
C ASN A 65 -0.46 3.13 0.73
N ASN A 66 -0.54 4.35 1.28
CA ASN A 66 0.55 5.06 1.95
C ASN A 66 -0.05 6.18 2.82
N LYS A 67 0.78 7.07 3.38
CA LYS A 67 0.33 8.17 4.25
C LYS A 67 -0.33 9.35 3.52
N ILE A 68 -0.64 9.24 2.22
CA ILE A 68 -0.96 10.42 1.41
C ILE A 68 -2.25 11.12 1.80
N LEU A 69 -3.23 10.39 2.35
CA LEU A 69 -4.47 11.01 2.79
C LEU A 69 -4.20 12.17 3.74
N PHE A 70 -3.49 11.88 4.84
CA PHE A 70 -3.21 12.86 5.88
C PHE A 70 -2.06 13.81 5.53
N LYS A 71 -1.09 13.40 4.70
CA LYS A 71 0.07 14.24 4.36
C LYS A 71 -0.13 15.20 3.20
N THR A 72 -1.10 14.96 2.34
CA THR A 72 -1.21 15.72 1.07
C THR A 72 -2.64 15.96 0.66
N VAL A 73 -3.49 14.93 0.67
CA VAL A 73 -4.87 15.06 0.17
C VAL A 73 -5.67 16.01 1.05
N MET A 74 -5.51 15.94 2.38
CA MET A 74 -6.22 16.82 3.31
C MET A 74 -5.78 18.29 3.25
N GLU A 75 -4.58 18.57 2.74
CA GLU A 75 -4.01 19.93 2.64
C GLU A 75 -4.39 20.65 1.34
N ASP A 76 -5.04 19.97 0.39
CA ASP A 76 -5.41 20.53 -0.92
C ASP A 76 -6.90 20.32 -1.21
N ASP A 77 -7.65 21.42 -1.29
CA ASP A 77 -9.10 21.42 -1.55
C ASP A 77 -9.52 20.77 -2.88
N LYS A 78 -8.62 20.70 -3.86
CA LYS A 78 -8.88 19.97 -5.11
C LYS A 78 -8.73 18.47 -4.89
N LEU A 79 -7.74 18.05 -4.10
CA LEU A 79 -7.49 16.64 -3.81
C LEU A 79 -8.50 16.06 -2.82
N ARG A 80 -9.00 16.84 -1.86
CA ARG A 80 -10.05 16.41 -0.91
C ARG A 80 -11.32 15.89 -1.58
N LYS A 81 -11.57 16.29 -2.83
CA LYS A 81 -12.72 15.86 -3.64
C LYS A 81 -12.55 14.48 -4.26
N LEU A 82 -11.34 13.92 -4.26
CA LEU A 82 -11.07 12.60 -4.79
C LEU A 82 -11.83 11.53 -4.01
N LYS A 83 -12.25 10.48 -4.69
CA LYS A 83 -12.84 9.29 -4.06
C LYS A 83 -11.93 8.09 -4.32
N PRO A 84 -10.98 7.80 -3.42
CA PRO A 84 -10.07 6.67 -3.61
C PRO A 84 -10.81 5.34 -3.51
N VAL A 85 -10.26 4.33 -4.18
CA VAL A 85 -10.71 2.94 -4.09
C VAL A 85 -10.33 2.34 -2.73
N ILE A 86 -9.15 2.69 -2.22
CA ILE A 86 -8.68 2.26 -0.90
C ILE A 86 -7.99 3.40 -0.15
N VAL A 87 -8.06 3.35 1.18
CA VAL A 87 -7.30 4.21 2.08
C VAL A 87 -6.58 3.35 3.11
N HIS A 88 -5.27 3.45 3.17
CA HIS A 88 -4.46 2.77 4.17
C HIS A 88 -4.01 3.76 5.25
N VAL A 89 -4.49 3.56 6.48
CA VAL A 89 -4.08 4.33 7.67
C VAL A 89 -2.76 3.76 8.22
N ASN A 90 -1.68 3.98 7.47
CA ASN A 90 -0.37 3.41 7.78
C ASN A 90 0.41 4.28 8.78
N TYR A 91 1.12 3.66 9.72
CA TYR A 91 2.03 4.33 10.68
C TYR A 91 1.41 5.39 11.61
N HIS A 92 0.11 5.35 11.88
CA HIS A 92 -0.51 6.20 12.91
C HIS A 92 -0.75 5.41 14.19
N PRO A 93 -0.50 5.97 15.39
CA PRO A 93 -0.77 5.29 16.66
C PRO A 93 -2.29 5.16 16.92
N ASP A 94 -3.06 6.14 16.47
CA ASP A 94 -4.51 6.29 16.63
C ASP A 94 -5.28 5.75 15.39
N LYS A 95 -4.93 4.54 14.92
CA LYS A 95 -5.52 3.96 13.70
C LYS A 95 -7.04 3.87 13.74
N LEU A 96 -7.61 3.38 14.84
CA LEU A 96 -9.06 3.13 14.92
C LEU A 96 -9.87 4.44 14.80
N PRO A 97 -9.59 5.50 15.58
CA PRO A 97 -10.21 6.80 15.38
C PRO A 97 -10.09 7.33 13.94
N ARG A 98 -8.90 7.25 13.35
CA ARG A 98 -8.67 7.69 11.97
C ARG A 98 -9.47 6.89 10.95
N ILE A 99 -9.54 5.56 11.09
CA ILE A 99 -10.34 4.70 10.20
C ILE A 99 -11.82 5.09 10.27
N LYS A 100 -12.36 5.34 11.48
CA LYS A 100 -13.75 5.81 11.64
C LYS A 100 -13.97 7.14 10.95
N ALA A 101 -13.05 8.10 11.14
CA ALA A 101 -13.12 9.40 10.48
C ALA A 101 -13.01 9.31 8.96
N VAL A 102 -12.18 8.40 8.42
CA VAL A 102 -12.10 8.13 6.98
C VAL A 102 -13.44 7.63 6.43
N ILE A 103 -14.10 6.71 7.16
CA ILE A 103 -15.44 6.23 6.79
C ILE A 103 -16.43 7.39 6.82
N ASP A 104 -16.44 8.19 7.90
CA ASP A 104 -17.35 9.34 8.01
C ASP A 104 -17.14 10.38 6.90
N PHE A 105 -15.89 10.63 6.51
CA PHE A 105 -15.55 11.55 5.44
C PHE A 105 -16.06 11.08 4.07
N TYR A 106 -15.74 9.84 3.68
CA TYR A 106 -16.03 9.33 2.34
C TYR A 106 -17.44 8.74 2.18
N VAL A 107 -17.99 8.15 3.24
CA VAL A 107 -19.30 7.46 3.20
C VAL A 107 -20.40 8.37 3.71
N ASN A 108 -20.18 9.03 4.85
CA ASN A 108 -21.20 9.88 5.49
C ASN A 108 -21.12 11.36 5.05
N ASN A 109 -20.19 11.71 4.16
CA ASN A 109 -19.96 13.06 3.65
C ASN A 109 -19.65 14.10 4.75
N ASN A 110 -19.14 13.69 5.90
CA ASN A 110 -18.71 14.61 6.95
C ASN A 110 -17.33 15.19 6.60
N GLN A 111 -17.31 16.33 5.89
CA GLN A 111 -16.10 16.90 5.29
C GLN A 111 -15.05 17.41 6.29
N ASP A 112 -15.45 17.65 7.54
CA ASP A 112 -14.59 18.27 8.55
C ASP A 112 -13.99 17.25 9.54
N VAL A 113 -14.50 16.02 9.57
CA VAL A 113 -14.09 15.00 10.56
C VAL A 113 -12.59 14.67 10.53
N LEU A 114 -11.96 14.78 9.35
CA LEU A 114 -10.53 14.50 9.18
C LEU A 114 -9.62 15.65 9.65
N GLN A 115 -10.15 16.87 9.85
CA GLN A 115 -9.38 18.02 10.36
C GLN A 115 -8.96 17.85 11.83
N ALA A 116 -9.62 16.94 12.57
CA ALA A 116 -9.26 16.62 13.94
C ALA A 116 -7.91 15.90 14.08
N PHE A 117 -7.31 15.47 12.97
CA PHE A 117 -6.11 14.65 12.95
C PHE A 117 -4.94 15.40 12.29
N THR A 118 -3.77 15.35 12.93
CA THR A 118 -2.52 15.81 12.30
C THR A 118 -2.03 14.81 11.24
N ASP A 119 -1.02 15.20 10.47
CA ASP A 119 -0.37 14.34 9.46
C ASP A 119 0.34 13.11 10.07
N GLY A 120 0.49 13.08 11.40
CA GLY A 120 0.80 11.90 12.22
C GLY A 120 2.09 11.19 11.85
N SER A 121 3.15 11.94 11.54
CA SER A 121 4.51 11.39 11.34
C SER A 121 5.51 11.84 12.39
#